data_AF-A0A1W9NY98-F1
#
_entry.id   AF-A0A1W9NY98-F1
#
_cell.length_a   1.000
_cell.length_b   1.000
_cell.length_c   1.000
_cell.angle_alpha   90.00
_cell.angle_beta   90.00
_cell.angle_gamma   90.00
#
_symmetry.space_group_name_H-M   'P 1'
#
loop_
_entity.id
_entity.type
_entity.pdbx_description
1 polymer ?
#
loop_
_entity_poly.entity_id
_entity_poly.type
_entity_poly.pdbx_seq_one_letter_code
_entity_poly.pdbx_strand_id
1 'polypeptide(L)'
;MTGIFIALPLIFYHFWRFVKPALYPHERKYFISAVFFSTFFFLLGAFFAYAVVLPVALRFLLSFQSEKLHATLSIANYIFFISKLLLAFGIIFQLPIISFFLTKMKIMKPQFLRKSRRIAIVLIFIVAALLTPPDVFTQLLMAGPLILLFEISVWVSVFAAKTSKQTSPFSFEKKT
;
A
#
# COMPACT_ATOMS: atom_id res chain seq x y z
N MET A 1 -10.24 17.08 4.46
CA MET A 1 -9.36 16.00 3.96
C MET A 1 -7.96 16.52 3.59
N THR A 2 -7.82 17.72 3.02
CA THR A 2 -6.52 18.36 2.76
C THR A 2 -5.59 18.41 3.97
N GLY A 3 -6.12 18.60 5.19
CA GLY A 3 -5.35 18.56 6.43
C GLY A 3 -4.62 17.23 6.71
N ILE A 4 -5.18 16.10 6.28
CA ILE A 4 -4.51 14.79 6.44
C ILE A 4 -3.29 14.72 5.52
N PHE A 5 -3.41 15.24 4.29
CA PHE A 5 -2.29 15.25 3.34
C PHE A 5 -1.13 16.13 3.81
N ILE A 6 -1.43 17.25 4.45
CA ILE A 6 -0.41 18.14 5.04
C ILE A 6 0.19 17.51 6.31
N ALA A 7 -0.61 16.79 7.09
CA ALA A 7 -0.15 16.10 8.29
C ALA A 7 0.63 14.81 8.02
N LEU A 8 0.60 14.26 6.80
CA LEU A 8 1.26 12.99 6.43
C LEU A 8 2.73 12.89 6.86
N PRO A 9 3.60 13.88 6.58
CA PRO A 9 5.01 13.79 6.97
C PRO A 9 5.16 13.65 8.49
N LEU A 10 4.31 14.34 9.27
CA LEU A 10 4.29 14.25 10.73
C LEU A 10 3.75 12.89 11.20
N ILE A 11 2.66 12.40 10.60
CA ILE A 11 2.08 11.09 10.92
C ILE A 11 3.12 9.99 10.68
N PHE A 12 3.79 10.00 9.52
CA PHE A 12 4.84 9.03 9.24
C PHE A 12 6.04 9.19 10.14
N TYR A 13 6.46 10.42 10.45
CA TYR A 13 7.53 10.65 11.43
C TYR A 13 7.20 10.02 12.79
N HIS A 14 5.99 10.20 13.31
CA HIS A 14 5.55 9.60 14.57
C HIS A 14 5.42 8.08 14.47
N PHE A 15 4.84 7.57 13.38
CA PHE A 15 4.71 6.13 13.13
C PHE A 15 6.09 5.46 13.12
N TRP A 16 7.02 5.95 12.30
CA TRP A 16 8.38 5.42 12.27
C TRP A 16 9.10 5.62 13.60
N ARG A 17 8.83 6.71 14.35
CA ARG A 17 9.44 6.94 15.66
C ARG A 17 9.03 5.86 16.67
N PHE A 18 7.82 5.33 16.55
CA PHE A 18 7.38 4.16 17.32
C PHE A 18 8.09 2.87 16.87
N VAL A 19 8.42 2.73 15.59
CA VAL A 19 9.20 1.58 15.07
C VAL A 19 10.70 1.70 15.41
N LYS A 20 11.24 2.92 15.55
CA LYS A 20 12.65 3.21 15.90
C LYS A 20 13.23 2.39 17.07
N PRO A 21 12.54 2.17 18.22
CA PRO A 21 13.05 1.29 19.27
C PRO A 21 13.22 -0.17 18.84
N ALA A 22 12.49 -0.64 17.82
CA ALA A 22 12.66 -1.97 17.23
C ALA A 22 13.84 -2.05 16.24
N LEU A 23 14.45 -0.91 15.86
CA LEU A 23 15.62 -0.88 14.96
C LEU A 23 16.93 -0.93 15.75
N TYR A 24 17.90 -1.69 15.24
CA TYR A 24 19.24 -1.73 15.81
C TYR A 24 19.95 -0.36 15.71
N PRO A 25 20.93 -0.05 16.58
CA PRO A 25 21.62 1.25 16.60
C PRO A 25 22.23 1.64 15.26
N HIS A 26 22.77 0.67 14.51
CA HIS A 26 23.34 0.87 13.17
C HIS A 26 22.27 1.05 12.07
N GLU A 27 21.02 0.65 12.32
CA GLU A 27 19.91 0.79 11.37
C GLU A 27 19.16 2.11 11.53
N ARG A 28 19.39 2.87 12.60
CA ARG A 28 18.79 4.20 12.83
C ARG A 28 19.04 5.19 11.69
N LYS A 29 20.11 5.04 10.90
CA LYS A 29 20.35 5.87 9.71
C LYS A 29 19.29 5.68 8.62
N TYR A 30 18.70 4.48 8.52
CA TYR A 30 17.65 4.19 7.55
C TYR A 30 16.28 4.77 7.93
N PHE A 31 16.12 5.24 9.17
CA PHE A 31 14.88 5.87 9.65
C PHE A 31 14.47 7.08 8.82
N ILE A 32 15.40 8.00 8.55
CA ILE A 32 15.10 9.23 7.82
C ILE A 32 14.72 8.90 6.38
N SER A 33 15.46 7.98 5.74
CA SER A 33 15.10 7.47 4.42
C SER A 33 13.74 6.77 4.42
N ALA A 34 13.38 6.03 5.48
CA ALA A 34 12.09 5.37 5.61
C ALA A 34 10.94 6.37 5.60
N VAL A 35 11.03 7.43 6.39
CA VAL A 35 10.02 8.50 6.46
C VAL A 35 9.89 9.20 5.10
N PHE A 36 11.01 9.50 4.45
CA PHE A 36 11.02 10.11 3.11
C PHE A 36 10.37 9.21 2.06
N PHE A 37 10.80 7.96 1.93
CA PHE A 37 10.25 7.02 0.96
C PHE A 37 8.79 6.67 1.24
N SER A 38 8.40 6.58 2.51
CA SER A 38 7.01 6.37 2.92
C SER A 38 6.14 7.55 2.49
N THR A 39 6.56 8.79 2.76
CA THR A 39 5.84 10.00 2.30
C THR A 39 5.76 10.04 0.78
N PHE A 40 6.86 9.76 0.09
CA PHE A 40 6.92 9.72 -1.37
C PHE A 40 5.97 8.67 -1.96
N PHE A 41 5.98 7.43 -1.47
CA PHE A 41 5.09 6.38 -1.95
C PHE A 41 3.62 6.66 -1.64
N PHE A 42 3.32 7.34 -0.53
CA PHE A 42 1.95 7.76 -0.26
C PHE A 42 1.46 8.75 -1.32
N LEU A 43 2.27 9.78 -1.59
CA LEU A 43 1.95 10.79 -2.61
C LEU A 43 1.85 10.16 -3.99
N LEU A 44 2.75 9.23 -4.32
CA LEU A 44 2.70 8.46 -5.56
C LEU A 44 1.41 7.63 -5.66
N GLY A 45 0.98 6.99 -4.58
CA GLY A 45 -0.26 6.24 -4.52
C GLY A 45 -1.50 7.11 -4.67
N ALA A 46 -1.54 8.26 -4.00
CA ALA A 46 -2.60 9.24 -4.16
C ALA A 46 -2.64 9.79 -5.60
N PHE A 47 -1.48 10.10 -6.18
CA PHE A 47 -1.36 10.53 -7.57
C PHE A 47 -1.86 9.45 -8.54
N PHE A 48 -1.46 8.19 -8.34
CA PHE A 48 -1.93 7.06 -9.16
C PHE A 48 -3.45 6.87 -9.07
N ALA A 49 -4.01 7.01 -7.87
CA ALA A 49 -5.45 6.93 -7.68
C ALA A 49 -6.21 8.04 -8.41
N TYR A 50 -5.69 9.27 -8.38
CA TYR A 50 -6.26 10.39 -9.12
C TYR A 50 -6.12 10.24 -10.64
N ALA A 51 -4.92 9.89 -11.12
CA ALA A 51 -4.58 9.92 -12.54
C ALA A 51 -5.02 8.67 -13.31
N VAL A 52 -5.08 7.51 -12.65
CA VAL A 52 -5.36 6.22 -13.32
C VAL A 52 -6.68 5.62 -12.84
N VAL A 53 -6.86 5.48 -11.53
CA VAL A 53 -8.01 4.74 -11.00
C VAL A 53 -9.31 5.53 -11.12
N LEU A 54 -9.28 6.83 -10.79
CA LEU A 54 -10.44 7.71 -10.86
C LEU A 54 -11.03 7.81 -12.28
N PRO A 55 -10.28 8.11 -13.36
CA PRO A 55 -10.88 8.20 -14.70
C PRO A 55 -11.43 6.85 -15.17
N VAL A 56 -10.79 5.74 -14.80
CA VAL A 56 -11.28 4.40 -15.10
C VAL A 56 -12.61 4.13 -14.39
N ALA A 57 -12.70 4.45 -13.10
CA ALA A 57 -13.93 4.29 -12.32
C ALA A 57 -15.06 5.18 -12.84
N LEU A 58 -14.78 6.44 -13.22
CA LEU A 58 -15.78 7.36 -13.76
C LEU A 58 -16.25 6.96 -15.15
N ARG A 59 -15.34 6.51 -16.04
CA ARG A 59 -15.72 5.98 -17.36
C ARG A 59 -16.64 4.78 -17.23
N PHE A 60 -16.35 3.88 -16.28
CA PHE A 60 -17.25 2.78 -16.00
C PHE A 60 -18.60 3.27 -15.50
N LEU A 61 -18.64 4.16 -14.52
CA LEU A 61 -19.91 4.68 -13.98
C LEU A 61 -20.77 5.37 -15.06
N LEU A 62 -20.13 6.16 -15.94
CA LEU A 62 -20.80 6.83 -17.06
C LEU A 62 -21.22 5.86 -18.18
N SER A 63 -20.57 4.70 -18.31
CA SER A 63 -20.96 3.69 -19.31
C SER A 63 -22.33 3.04 -19.04
N PHE A 64 -22.85 3.16 -17.82
CA PHE A 64 -24.23 2.75 -17.48
C PHE A 64 -25.28 3.80 -17.79
N GLN A 65 -24.87 5.01 -18.22
CA GLN A 65 -25.79 6.06 -18.56
C GLN A 65 -26.51 5.70 -19.87
N SER A 66 -27.84 5.60 -19.83
CA SER A 66 -28.69 5.41 -21.01
C SER A 66 -29.70 6.55 -21.13
N GLU A 67 -30.42 6.66 -22.24
CA GLU A 67 -31.43 7.71 -22.46
C GLU A 67 -32.52 7.78 -21.36
N LYS A 68 -32.68 6.74 -20.52
CA LYS A 68 -33.65 6.69 -19.41
C LYS A 68 -33.02 6.83 -18.01
N LEU A 69 -31.70 6.81 -17.90
CA LEU A 69 -30.97 6.89 -16.62
C LEU A 69 -29.95 8.03 -16.69
N HIS A 70 -30.34 9.20 -16.20
CA HIS A 70 -29.41 10.29 -15.98
C HIS A 70 -28.58 9.99 -14.73
N ALA A 71 -27.26 9.86 -14.90
CA ALA A 71 -26.32 9.72 -13.80
C ALA A 71 -26.22 11.05 -13.03
N THR A 72 -27.13 11.31 -12.09
CA THR A 72 -27.05 12.46 -11.18
C THR A 72 -26.02 12.19 -10.10
N LEU A 73 -24.75 12.36 -10.44
CA LEU A 73 -23.65 12.37 -9.48
C LEU A 73 -23.76 13.61 -8.59
N SER A 74 -24.19 13.42 -7.35
CA SER A 74 -24.10 14.46 -6.34
C SER A 74 -22.63 14.83 -6.10
N ILE A 75 -22.34 16.14 -6.09
CA ILE A 75 -21.01 16.70 -5.82
C ILE A 75 -20.46 16.19 -4.48
N ALA A 76 -21.33 16.05 -3.48
CA ALA A 76 -20.95 15.52 -2.17
C ALA A 76 -20.45 14.06 -2.26
N ASN A 77 -21.19 13.21 -2.99
CA ASN A 77 -20.82 11.80 -3.18
C ASN A 77 -19.54 11.66 -4.02
N TYR A 78 -19.37 12.53 -5.01
CA TYR A 78 -18.16 12.58 -5.84
C TYR A 78 -16.91 12.94 -5.02
N ILE A 79 -16.97 14.01 -4.22
CA ILE A 79 -15.86 14.43 -3.35
C ILE A 79 -15.56 13.34 -2.30
N PHE A 80 -16.60 12.72 -1.74
CA PHE A 80 -16.44 11.65 -0.76
C PHE A 80 -15.80 10.40 -1.37
N PHE A 81 -16.21 10.01 -2.59
CA PHE A 81 -15.62 8.91 -3.35
C PHE A 81 -14.13 9.17 -3.63
N ILE A 82 -13.80 10.33 -4.20
CA ILE A 82 -12.40 10.69 -4.50
C ILE A 82 -11.56 10.70 -3.21
N SER A 83 -12.08 11.31 -2.14
CA SER A 83 -11.34 11.39 -0.88
C SER A 83 -11.00 10.01 -0.31
N LYS A 84 -11.97 9.08 -0.31
CA LYS A 84 -11.75 7.70 0.13
C LYS A 84 -10.77 6.97 -0.79
N LEU A 85 -10.92 7.14 -2.10
CA LEU A 85 -10.04 6.52 -3.09
C LEU A 85 -8.57 6.95 -2.89
N LEU A 86 -8.32 8.26 -2.79
CA LEU A 86 -6.96 8.80 -2.60
C LEU A 86 -6.32 8.31 -1.31
N LEU A 87 -7.07 8.33 -0.19
CA LEU A 87 -6.57 7.85 1.10
C LEU A 87 -6.28 6.36 1.07
N ALA A 88 -7.19 5.55 0.55
CA ALA A 88 -7.03 4.10 0.53
C ALA A 88 -5.83 3.68 -0.34
N PHE A 89 -5.71 4.23 -1.55
CA PHE A 89 -4.56 3.95 -2.40
C PHE A 89 -3.25 4.47 -1.81
N GLY A 90 -3.23 5.66 -1.19
CA GLY A 90 -2.04 6.15 -0.49
C GLY A 90 -1.57 5.20 0.61
N ILE A 91 -2.51 4.64 1.39
CA ILE A 91 -2.20 3.65 2.44
C ILE A 91 -1.72 2.33 1.83
N ILE A 92 -2.38 1.83 0.79
CA ILE A 92 -2.02 0.57 0.12
C ILE A 92 -0.62 0.67 -0.50
N PHE A 93 -0.26 1.82 -1.07
CA PHE A 93 1.07 2.06 -1.60
C PHE A 93 2.16 2.08 -0.50
N GLN A 94 1.82 2.02 0.79
CA GLN A 94 2.81 1.76 1.85
C GLN A 94 3.24 0.30 1.94
N LEU A 95 2.46 -0.65 1.40
CA LEU A 95 2.75 -2.08 1.48
C LEU A 95 4.18 -2.45 1.01
N PRO A 96 4.70 -1.92 -0.11
CA PRO A 96 6.06 -2.22 -0.55
C PRO A 96 7.13 -1.72 0.44
N ILE A 97 6.94 -0.52 1.01
CA ILE A 97 7.87 0.08 1.98
C ILE A 97 7.86 -0.72 3.27
N ILE A 98 6.67 -1.00 3.81
CA ILE A 98 6.53 -1.75 5.05
C ILE A 98 7.13 -3.15 4.88
N SER A 99 6.82 -3.81 3.78
CA SER A 99 7.37 -5.12 3.41
C SER A 99 8.91 -5.10 3.34
N PHE A 100 9.50 -4.09 2.69
CA PHE A 100 10.95 -3.90 2.60
C PHE A 100 11.60 -3.80 3.98
N PHE A 101 11.10 -2.90 4.82
CA PHE A 101 11.69 -2.65 6.14
C PHE A 101 11.50 -3.83 7.09
N LEU A 102 10.31 -4.44 7.12
CA LEU A 102 10.06 -5.64 7.94
C LEU A 102 10.97 -6.81 7.56
N THR A 103 11.25 -6.98 6.27
CA THR A 103 12.18 -8.01 5.82
C THR A 103 13.63 -7.64 6.11
N LYS A 104 14.02 -6.38 5.97
CA LYS A 104 15.37 -5.91 6.31
C LYS A 104 15.68 -6.09 7.81
N MET A 105 14.70 -5.81 8.67
CA MET A 105 14.79 -6.04 10.13
C MET A 105 14.68 -7.51 10.54
N LYS A 106 14.62 -8.45 9.58
CA LYS A 106 14.43 -9.90 9.80
C LYS A 106 13.15 -10.28 10.56
N ILE A 107 12.20 -9.36 10.74
CA ILE A 107 10.89 -9.62 11.36
C ILE A 107 10.04 -10.51 10.45
N MET A 108 10.10 -10.29 9.13
CA MET A 108 9.28 -11.01 8.15
C MET A 108 10.13 -11.65 7.05
N LYS A 109 9.93 -12.96 6.82
CA LYS A 109 10.55 -13.67 5.69
C LYS A 109 9.72 -13.49 4.41
N PRO A 110 10.34 -13.37 3.22
CA PRO A 110 9.60 -13.31 1.95
C PRO A 110 8.70 -14.53 1.70
N GLN A 111 9.08 -15.68 2.27
CA GLN A 111 8.29 -16.91 2.23
C GLN A 111 6.94 -16.77 2.94
N PHE A 112 6.85 -15.95 3.99
CA PHE A 112 5.60 -15.69 4.69
C PHE A 112 4.61 -14.97 3.77
N LEU A 113 5.04 -13.90 3.09
CA LEU A 113 4.22 -13.17 2.12
C LEU A 113 3.74 -14.06 0.96
N ARG A 114 4.59 -15.00 0.50
CA ARG A 114 4.19 -15.96 -0.53
C ARG A 114 3.11 -16.92 -0.03
N LYS A 115 3.20 -17.38 1.22
CA LYS A 115 2.18 -18.26 1.82
C LYS A 115 0.86 -17.53 2.07
N SER A 116 0.91 -16.24 2.44
CA SER A 116 -0.28 -15.43 2.68
C SER A 116 -0.94 -14.85 1.43
N ARG A 117 -0.51 -15.23 0.21
CA ARG A 117 -1.12 -14.81 -1.08
C ARG A 117 -2.64 -14.96 -1.09
N ARG A 118 -3.15 -16.12 -0.68
CA ARG A 118 -4.59 -16.39 -0.67
C ARG A 118 -5.34 -15.42 0.26
N ILE A 119 -4.77 -15.12 1.42
CA ILE A 119 -5.35 -14.18 2.40
C ILE A 119 -5.27 -12.75 1.85
N ALA A 120 -4.14 -12.36 1.26
CA ALA A 120 -3.96 -11.04 0.68
C ALA A 120 -4.96 -10.77 -0.45
N ILE A 121 -5.19 -11.74 -1.33
CA ILE A 121 -6.18 -11.62 -2.40
C ILE A 121 -7.59 -11.38 -1.82
N VAL A 122 -8.00 -12.14 -0.81
CA VAL A 122 -9.31 -11.93 -0.16
C VAL A 122 -9.41 -10.54 0.46
N LEU A 123 -8.37 -10.09 1.17
CA LEU A 123 -8.33 -8.74 1.74
C LEU A 123 -8.40 -7.65 0.66
N ILE A 124 -7.73 -7.85 -0.47
CA ILE A 124 -7.79 -6.92 -1.61
C ILE A 124 -9.20 -6.82 -2.16
N PHE A 125 -9.92 -7.95 -2.30
CA PHE A 125 -11.31 -7.94 -2.74
C PHE A 125 -12.25 -7.25 -1.74
N ILE A 126 -12.01 -7.40 -0.43
CA ILE A 126 -12.75 -6.70 0.62
C ILE A 126 -12.50 -5.19 0.53
N VAL A 127 -11.24 -4.78 0.41
CA VAL A 127 -10.88 -3.36 0.26
C VAL A 127 -11.48 -2.77 -1.03
N ALA A 128 -11.42 -3.51 -2.14
CA ALA A 128 -12.04 -3.09 -3.39
C ALA A 128 -13.55 -2.89 -3.21
N ALA A 129 -14.27 -3.83 -2.58
CA ALA A 129 -15.70 -3.73 -2.31
C ALA A 129 -16.08 -2.56 -1.38
N LEU A 130 -15.20 -2.14 -0.48
CA LEU A 130 -15.44 -0.97 0.39
C LEU A 130 -15.25 0.36 -0.35
N LEU A 131 -14.46 0.36 -1.42
CA LEU A 131 -14.11 1.55 -2.18
C LEU A 131 -15.00 1.75 -3.41
N THR A 132 -15.39 0.66 -4.07
CA THR A 132 -16.33 0.70 -5.19
C THR A 132 -17.77 0.57 -4.69
N PRO A 133 -18.76 0.98 -5.49
CA PRO A 133 -20.12 0.48 -5.34
C PRO A 133 -20.13 -1.06 -5.33
N PRO A 134 -21.20 -1.71 -4.82
CA PRO A 134 -21.34 -3.17 -4.83
C PRO A 134 -21.59 -3.69 -6.26
N ASP A 135 -20.59 -3.57 -7.12
CA ASP A 135 -20.57 -4.04 -8.50
C ASP A 135 -19.29 -4.85 -8.76
N VAL A 136 -19.48 -6.04 -9.34
CA VAL A 136 -18.41 -7.04 -9.50
C VAL A 136 -17.35 -6.57 -10.51
N PHE A 137 -17.75 -5.85 -11.56
CA PHE A 137 -16.81 -5.44 -12.60
C PHE A 137 -15.85 -4.36 -12.10
N THR A 138 -16.37 -3.31 -11.46
CA THR A 138 -15.53 -2.29 -10.82
C THR A 138 -14.67 -2.85 -9.70
N GLN A 139 -15.21 -3.78 -8.93
CA GLN A 139 -14.44 -4.45 -7.87
C GLN A 139 -13.25 -5.21 -8.46
N LEU A 140 -13.43 -5.97 -9.55
CA LEU A 140 -12.35 -6.68 -10.24
C LEU A 140 -11.32 -5.71 -10.84
N LEU A 141 -11.81 -4.64 -11.47
CA LEU A 141 -10.99 -3.61 -12.09
C LEU A 141 -10.10 -2.88 -11.05
N MET A 142 -10.63 -2.65 -9.84
CA MET A 142 -9.84 -2.12 -8.72
C MET A 142 -8.94 -3.17 -8.06
N ALA A 143 -9.38 -4.43 -7.98
CA ALA A 143 -8.57 -5.50 -7.40
C ALA A 143 -7.29 -5.75 -8.21
N GLY A 144 -7.33 -5.60 -9.55
CA GLY A 144 -6.16 -5.80 -10.42
C GLY A 144 -4.92 -4.99 -10.01
N PRO A 145 -4.99 -3.64 -9.97
CA PRO A 145 -3.91 -2.78 -9.50
C PRO A 145 -3.42 -3.15 -8.08
N LEU A 146 -4.33 -3.51 -7.18
CA LEU A 146 -4.01 -3.87 -5.80
C LEU A 146 -3.24 -5.20 -5.71
N ILE A 147 -3.63 -6.21 -6.49
CA ILE A 147 -2.91 -7.49 -6.59
C ILE A 147 -1.51 -7.26 -7.15
N LEU A 148 -1.38 -6.45 -8.19
CA LEU A 148 -0.09 -6.11 -8.78
C LEU A 148 0.82 -5.45 -7.73
N LEU A 149 0.28 -4.51 -6.95
CA LEU A 149 0.99 -3.86 -5.85
C LEU A 149 1.44 -4.83 -4.76
N PHE A 150 0.59 -5.78 -4.40
CA PHE A 150 0.96 -6.84 -3.47
C PHE A 150 2.11 -7.68 -4.03
N GLU A 151 2.07 -8.05 -5.30
CA GLU A 151 3.14 -8.83 -5.93
C GLU A 151 4.47 -8.06 -5.98
N ILE A 152 4.43 -6.75 -6.27
CA ILE A 152 5.59 -5.85 -6.14
C ILE A 152 6.12 -5.89 -4.70
N SER A 153 5.24 -5.83 -3.70
CA SER A 153 5.63 -5.87 -2.29
C SER A 153 6.34 -7.18 -1.92
N VAL A 154 5.93 -8.32 -2.49
CA VAL A 154 6.63 -9.59 -2.35
C VAL A 154 8.01 -9.53 -3.00
N TRP A 155 8.12 -8.98 -4.21
CA TRP A 155 9.39 -8.86 -4.93
C TRP A 155 10.40 -7.97 -4.18
N VAL A 156 9.93 -6.83 -3.68
CA VAL A 156 10.73 -5.91 -2.85
C VAL A 156 11.24 -6.60 -1.58
N SER A 157 10.42 -7.42 -0.93
CA SER A 157 10.84 -8.24 0.21
C SER A 157 11.92 -9.25 -0.18
N VAL A 158 11.77 -9.94 -1.31
CA VAL A 158 12.79 -10.89 -1.80
C VAL A 158 14.12 -10.18 -2.08
N PHE A 159 14.09 -9.00 -2.68
CA PHE A 159 15.28 -8.19 -2.93
C PHE A 159 15.96 -7.77 -1.62
N ALA A 160 15.19 -7.27 -0.64
CA ALA A 160 15.68 -6.90 0.68
C ALA A 160 16.36 -8.08 1.40
N ALA A 161 15.77 -9.29 1.30
CA ALA A 161 16.33 -10.49 1.92
C ALA A 161 17.65 -10.94 1.29
N LYS A 162 17.87 -10.71 -0.01
CA LYS A 162 19.16 -11.01 -0.68
C LYS A 162 20.27 -10.10 -0.16
N THR A 163 19.99 -8.81 0.01
CA THR A 163 20.97 -7.84 0.56
C THR A 163 21.34 -8.16 2.01
N SER A 164 20.43 -8.72 2.82
CA SER A 164 20.71 -9.13 4.20
C SER A 164 21.56 -10.40 4.33
N LYS A 165 21.68 -11.25 3.30
CA LYS A 165 22.44 -12.51 3.38
C LYS A 165 23.96 -12.32 3.43
N GLN A 166 24.47 -11.10 3.25
CA GLN A 166 25.91 -10.85 3.07
C GLN A 166 26.61 -10.26 4.31
N THR A 167 25.98 -10.23 5.48
CA THR A 167 26.65 -9.80 6.72
C THR A 167 26.23 -10.65 7.91
N SER A 168 26.79 -11.86 8.00
CA SER A 168 26.98 -12.63 9.24
C SER A 168 27.98 -13.78 8.97
N PRO A 169 29.31 -13.58 9.13
CA PRO A 169 30.17 -14.67 9.54
C PRO A 169 29.79 -14.97 11.00
N PHE A 170 29.43 -16.20 11.33
CA PHE A 170 29.59 -16.85 12.64
C PHE A 170 28.68 -18.07 12.70
N SER A 171 29.24 -19.16 12.19
CA SER A 171 29.07 -20.48 12.77
C SER A 171 29.45 -20.39 14.24
N PHE A 172 28.50 -20.65 15.15
CA PHE A 172 28.81 -21.19 16.45
C PHE A 172 27.80 -22.29 16.79
N GLU A 173 28.25 -23.51 16.53
CA GLU A 173 28.37 -24.53 17.57
C GLU A 173 27.09 -24.84 18.36
N LYS A 174 26.27 -25.73 17.80
CA LYS A 174 25.45 -26.61 18.62
C LYS A 174 26.38 -27.63 19.30
N LYS A 175 26.74 -27.36 20.55
CA LYS A 175 27.26 -28.35 21.47
C LYS A 175 26.54 -28.22 22.81
N THR A 176 25.57 -29.10 23.03
CA THR A 176 25.20 -29.76 24.29
C THR A 176 24.23 -30.88 23.96
#